data_AF-A0A7D7VUH0-F1
#
_entry.id   AF-A0A7D7VUH0-F1
#
_cell.length_a   1.000
_cell.length_b   1.000
_cell.length_c   1.000
_cell.angle_alpha   90.00
_cell.angle_beta   90.00
_cell.angle_gamma   90.00
#
_symmetry.space_group_name_H-M   'P 1'
#
loop_
_entity.id
_entity.type
_entity.pdbx_description
1 polymer ?
#
loop_
_entity_poly.entity_id
_entity_poly.type
_entity_poly.pdbx_seq_one_letter_code
_entity_poly.pdbx_strand_id
1 'polypeptide(L)' 'MVSDQVITKNDHPFAAMVDGKLQTNVSGIKKFESNKVIFNDGVEEEIDTIVWCTGFKLEFPFLPEIN' A
#
# COMPACT_ATOMS: atom_id res chain seq x y z
N MET A 1 -14.63 -1.98 -19.80
CA MET A 1 -14.09 -1.97 -18.44
C MET A 1 -13.11 -3.13 -18.36
N VAL A 2 -11.83 -2.89 -18.64
CA VAL A 2 -10.80 -3.92 -18.40
C VAL A 2 -10.51 -3.85 -16.92
N SER A 3 -10.86 -4.90 -16.18
CA SER A 3 -10.28 -5.12 -14.87
C SER A 3 -8.86 -5.60 -15.12
N ASP A 4 -7.90 -4.67 -15.15
CA ASP A 4 -6.48 -5.03 -15.10
C ASP A 4 -6.21 -5.54 -13.69
N GLN A 5 -6.57 -6.80 -13.45
CA GLN A 5 -6.30 -7.45 -12.19
C GLN A 5 -4.79 -7.69 -12.11
N VAL A 6 -4.09 -6.83 -11.40
CA VAL A 6 -2.69 -7.08 -11.04
C VAL A 6 -2.69 -8.18 -9.99
N ILE A 7 -2.30 -9.40 -10.40
CA ILE A 7 -2.18 -10.52 -9.48
C ILE A 7 -0.93 -10.31 -8.62
N THR A 8 -1.12 -10.18 -7.30
CA THR A 8 -0.01 -10.26 -6.35
C THR A 8 0.44 -11.71 -6.24
N LYS A 9 1.60 -12.03 -6.80
CA LYS A 9 2.22 -13.36 -6.69
C LYS A 9 3.15 -13.40 -5.48
N ASN A 10 2.65 -13.90 -4.35
CA ASN A 10 3.43 -14.16 -3.14
C ASN A 10 2.80 -15.36 -2.41
N ASP A 11 3.59 -16.36 -2.04
CA ASP A 11 3.16 -17.58 -1.35
C ASP A 11 3.24 -17.48 0.18
N HIS A 12 3.95 -16.48 0.71
CA HIS A 12 4.12 -16.29 2.15
C HIS A 12 3.10 -15.41 2.90
N PRO A 13 2.24 -14.57 2.28
CA PRO A 13 1.52 -13.54 3.03
C PRO A 13 0.50 -14.16 4.00
N PHE A 14 -0.19 -15.22 3.57
CA PHE A 14 -1.18 -15.89 4.42
C PHE A 14 -0.54 -16.62 5.60
N ALA A 15 0.60 -17.29 5.40
CA ALA A 15 1.32 -17.93 6.50
C ALA A 15 1.79 -16.89 7.53
N ALA A 16 2.30 -15.74 7.08
CA ALA A 16 2.69 -14.66 7.97
C ALA A 16 1.51 -14.03 8.74
N MET A 17 0.33 -13.95 8.12
CA MET A 17 -0.90 -13.49 8.80
C MET A 17 -1.32 -14.47 9.90
N VAL A 18 -1.34 -15.78 9.58
CA VAL A 18 -1.70 -16.84 10.54
C VAL A 18 -0.71 -16.89 11.71
N ASP A 19 0.58 -16.71 11.44
CA ASP A 19 1.64 -16.64 12.45
C ASP A 19 1.63 -15.33 13.27
N GLY A 20 0.79 -14.35 12.91
CA GLY A 20 0.76 -13.03 13.55
C GLY A 20 1.95 -12.12 13.23
N LYS A 21 2.80 -12.50 12.26
CA LYS A 21 3.96 -11.71 11.80
C LYS A 21 3.56 -10.59 10.85
N LEU A 22 2.39 -10.70 10.22
CA LEU A 22 1.84 -9.71 9.32
C LEU A 22 0.41 -9.37 9.74
N GLN A 23 0.18 -8.12 10.11
CA GLN A 23 -1.15 -7.58 10.32
C GLN A 23 -1.52 -6.70 9.13
N THR A 24 -2.73 -6.87 8.60
CA THR A 24 -3.20 -6.14 7.43
C THR A 24 -4.39 -5.27 7.79
N ASN A 25 -4.29 -3.97 7.52
CA ASN A 25 -5.43 -3.07 7.54
C ASN A 25 -5.82 -2.70 6.10
N VAL A 26 -6.96 -3.21 5.64
CA VAL A 26 -7.47 -2.97 4.27
C VAL A 26 -8.30 -1.70 4.15
N SER A 27 -8.61 -1.02 5.27
CA SER A 27 -9.37 0.24 5.24
C SER A 27 -8.56 1.40 4.65
N GLY A 28 -7.23 1.28 4.65
CA GLY A 28 -6.32 2.30 4.18
C GLY A 28 -6.00 3.36 5.22
N ILE A 29 -4.98 4.17 4.91
CA ILE A 29 -4.46 5.20 5.82
C ILE A 29 -5.36 6.45 5.74
N LYS A 30 -5.76 6.98 6.90
CA LYS A 30 -6.53 8.23 7.02
C LYS A 30 -5.62 9.44 7.25
N LYS A 31 -4.72 9.34 8.23
CA LYS A 31 -3.73 10.40 8.53
C LYS A 31 -2.52 9.84 9.28
N PHE A 32 -1.43 10.57 9.19
CA PHE A 32 -0.25 10.41 10.03
C PHE A 32 -0.29 11.42 11.18
N GLU A 33 0.14 10.99 12.36
CA GLU A 33 0.47 11.85 13.50
C GLU A 33 1.93 11.59 13.91
N SER A 34 2.41 12.28 14.96
CA SER A 34 3.84 12.34 15.29
C SER A 34 4.54 10.98 15.33
N ASN A 35 3.96 9.98 15.98
CA ASN A 35 4.54 8.64 16.13
C ASN A 35 3.55 7.52 15.74
N LYS A 36 2.42 7.86 15.12
CA LYS A 36 1.34 6.89 14.84
C LYS A 36 0.62 7.13 13.53
N VAL A 37 -0.02 6.08 13.05
CA VAL A 37 -0.91 6.06 11.88
C VAL A 37 -2.34 5.88 12.35
N ILE A 38 -3.27 6.65 11.78
CA ILE A 38 -4.70 6.49 11.98
C ILE A 38 -5.30 5.96 10.69
N PHE A 39 -5.99 4.82 10.77
CA PHE A 39 -6.63 4.14 9.64
C PHE A 39 -8.10 4.58 9.46
N ASN A 40 -8.69 4.25 8.31
CA ASN A 40 -10.05 4.68 7.99
C ASN A 40 -11.14 3.98 8.83
N ASP A 41 -10.85 2.81 9.37
CA ASP A 41 -11.68 2.09 10.34
C ASP A 41 -11.56 2.62 11.79
N GLY A 42 -10.70 3.62 12.02
CA GLY A 42 -10.47 4.23 13.33
C GLY A 42 -9.40 3.53 14.17
N VAL A 43 -8.77 2.46 13.68
CA VAL A 43 -7.61 1.86 14.33
C VAL A 43 -6.46 2.87 14.35
N GLU A 44 -5.72 2.92 15.45
CA GLU A 44 -4.53 3.75 15.62
C GLU A 44 -3.35 2.88 16.05
N GLU A 45 -2.21 3.01 15.38
CA GLU A 45 -1.00 2.23 15.69
C GLU A 45 0.26 3.09 15.68
N GLU A 46 1.12 2.90 16.68
CA GLU A 46 2.46 3.50 16.69
C GLU A 46 3.36 2.77 15.68
N ILE A 47 4.03 3.52 14.81
CA ILE A 47 4.81 2.98 13.69
C ILE A 47 6.14 3.72 13.58
N ASP A 48 7.25 2.98 13.58
CA ASP A 48 8.61 3.55 13.47
C ASP A 48 9.05 3.83 12.04
N THR A 49 8.49 3.13 11.04
CA THR A 49 8.94 3.20 9.65
C THR A 49 7.80 2.97 8.67
N ILE A 50 7.76 3.75 7.59
CA ILE A 50 6.79 3.66 6.51
C ILE A 50 7.51 3.33 5.21
N VAL A 51 7.04 2.31 4.49
CA VAL A 51 7.53 1.93 3.15
C VAL A 51 6.42 2.11 2.13
N TRP A 52 6.62 3.03 1.17
CA TRP A 52 5.61 3.34 0.15
C TRP A 52 5.73 2.40 -1.06
N CYS A 53 4.95 1.31 -1.04
CA CYS A 53 4.80 0.39 -2.16
C CYS A 53 3.68 0.83 -3.13
N THR A 54 3.59 2.12 -3.46
CA THR A 54 2.47 2.73 -4.23
C THR A 54 2.62 2.62 -5.76
N GLY A 55 3.56 1.81 -6.24
CA GLY A 55 3.86 1.67 -7.67
C GLY A 55 4.64 2.84 -8.26
N PHE A 56 4.70 2.88 -9.59
CA PHE A 56 5.49 3.86 -10.35
C PHE A 56 4.62 4.50 -11.43
N LYS A 57 4.93 5.77 -11.78
CA LYS A 57 4.40 6.42 -12.97
C LYS A 57 5.42 6.31 -14.09
N LEU A 58 4.93 6.11 -15.31
CA LEU A 58 5.78 6.04 -16.51
C LEU A 58 5.70 7.38 -17.24
N GLU A 59 6.85 7.96 -17.53
CA GLU A 59 6.98 9.21 -18.28
C GLU A 59 7.95 9.01 -19.44
N PHE A 60 7.63 9.57 -20.61
CA PHE A 60 8.48 9.54 -21.81
C PHE A 60 8.92 10.97 -22.16
N PRO A 61 9.84 11.58 -21.37
CA PRO A 61 10.17 13.00 -21.48
C PRO A 61 10.83 13.41 -22.80
N PHE A 62 11.25 12.43 -23.62
CA PHE A 62 11.83 12.65 -24.94
C PHE A 62 10.79 12.63 -26.07
N LEU A 63 9.54 12.21 -25.80
CA LEU A 63 8.46 12.27 -26.77
C LEU A 63 7.71 13.60 -26.58
N PRO A 64 7.41 14.34 -27.67
CA PRO A 64 6.56 15.51 -27.57
C PRO A 64 5.14 15.11 -27.14
N GLU A 65 4.49 15.97 -26.35
CA GLU A 65 3.08 15.79 -26.02
C GLU A 65 2.23 15.85 -27.29
N ILE A 66 1.30 14.90 -27.44
CA ILE A 66 0.34 14.89 -28.54
C ILE A 66 -0.85 15.73 -28.07
N ASN A 67 -0.99 16.94 -28.62
CA ASN A 67 -2.19 17.77 -28.47
C ASN A 67 -3.35 17.24 -29.32
#